data_AF-A0A810KTT5-F1
#
_entry.id   AF-A0A810KTT5-F1
#
_cell.length_a   1.000
_cell.length_b   1.000
_cell.length_c   1.000
_cell.angle_alpha   90.00
_cell.angle_beta   90.00
_cell.angle_gamma   90.00
#
_symmetry.space_group_name_H-M   'P 1'
#
loop_
_entity.id
_entity.type
_entity.pdbx_description
1 polymer ?
#
loop_
_entity_poly.entity_id
_entity_poly.type
_entity_poly.pdbx_seq_one_letter_code
_entity_poly.pdbx_strand_id
1 'polypeptide(L)'
;MDGWLAALAAELHRHGLGSDLTGHVVAEAAAHLRDSGESPLAAFGPPDTYAAAVAASVGGPTPAPPGRVVGPVRLAVRGITKRYRRRTVLADVDLTVRAGEVAAVIGANGSGKSTLLRICAGLARPDRGTVRIDGRLGYCPQDGGVSDFLTADEHFVLIGAGRGLDRSAARRAGLGQATALDWAPKPGVLARHLSGGTRQKLNLSLARLGTPDVLLLDEPYQGFDRGSYLDFWHQVWRWRDGGTAIVVVTHLLNQLDRVDTVLDLTRAEAAA
;
A
#
# COMPACT_ATOMS: atom_id res chain seq x y z
N MET A 1 -12.54 -21.15 12.84
CA MET A 1 -11.33 -20.59 12.23
C MET A 1 -10.67 -21.62 11.32
N ASP A 2 -10.14 -22.71 11.86
CA ASP A 2 -9.36 -23.70 11.09
C ASP A 2 -10.13 -24.32 9.91
N GLY A 3 -11.41 -24.67 10.09
CA GLY A 3 -12.24 -25.18 8.99
C GLY A 3 -12.47 -24.17 7.86
N TRP A 4 -12.56 -22.88 8.17
CA TRP A 4 -12.69 -21.82 7.16
C TRP A 4 -11.37 -21.60 6.42
N LEU A 5 -10.24 -21.59 7.14
CA LEU A 5 -8.91 -21.43 6.55
C LEU A 5 -8.56 -22.60 5.61
N ALA A 6 -8.95 -23.83 5.97
CA ALA A 6 -8.81 -24.99 5.10
C ALA A 6 -9.69 -24.87 3.84
N ALA A 7 -10.94 -24.40 3.98
CA ALA A 7 -11.83 -24.15 2.85
C ALA A 7 -11.28 -23.06 1.92
N LEU A 8 -10.76 -21.96 2.49
CA LEU A 8 -10.10 -20.89 1.73
C LEU A 8 -8.91 -21.45 0.93
N ALA A 9 -8.04 -22.24 1.55
CA ALA A 9 -6.91 -22.85 0.86
C ALA A 9 -7.37 -23.70 -0.33
N ALA A 10 -8.44 -24.49 -0.17
CA ALA A 10 -8.99 -25.33 -1.23
C ALA A 10 -9.61 -24.51 -2.38
N GLU A 11 -10.28 -23.39 -2.08
CA GLU A 11 -10.84 -22.48 -3.08
C GLU A 11 -9.73 -21.75 -3.86
N LEU A 12 -8.69 -21.24 -3.18
CA LEU A 12 -7.55 -20.58 -3.85
C LEU A 12 -6.85 -21.52 -4.84
N HIS A 13 -6.63 -22.79 -4.47
CA HIS A 13 -6.10 -23.78 -5.39
C HIS A 13 -7.07 -24.09 -6.55
N ARG A 14 -8.38 -24.13 -6.31
CA ARG A 14 -9.39 -24.30 -7.38
C ARG A 14 -9.37 -23.17 -8.40
N HIS A 15 -9.05 -21.95 -7.96
CA HIS A 15 -8.85 -20.80 -8.83
C HIS A 15 -7.44 -20.75 -9.47
N GLY A 16 -6.61 -21.78 -9.28
CA GLY A 16 -5.32 -21.93 -9.94
C GLY A 16 -4.15 -21.20 -9.26
N LEU A 17 -4.32 -20.74 -8.01
CA LEU A 17 -3.24 -20.08 -7.27
C LEU A 17 -2.24 -21.12 -6.79
N GLY A 18 -0.95 -20.81 -6.95
CA GLY A 18 0.15 -21.65 -6.47
C GLY A 18 0.14 -21.81 -4.95
N SER A 19 0.79 -22.88 -4.47
CA SER A 19 0.81 -23.22 -3.04
C SER A 19 1.51 -22.17 -2.17
N ASP A 20 2.51 -21.46 -2.70
CA ASP A 20 3.21 -20.40 -1.96
C ASP A 20 2.31 -19.20 -1.68
N LEU A 21 1.68 -18.65 -2.71
CA LEU A 21 0.70 -17.57 -2.59
C LEU A 21 -0.48 -18.01 -1.72
N THR A 22 -1.00 -19.22 -1.94
CA THR A 22 -2.09 -19.76 -1.12
C THR A 22 -1.69 -19.84 0.35
N GLY A 23 -0.49 -20.35 0.65
CA GLY A 23 0.04 -20.43 2.00
C GLY A 23 0.19 -19.06 2.64
N HIS A 24 0.66 -18.06 1.89
CA HIS A 24 0.75 -16.68 2.36
C HIS A 24 -0.64 -16.09 2.65
N VAL A 25 -1.60 -16.23 1.72
CA VAL A 25 -2.96 -15.72 1.90
C VAL A 25 -3.63 -16.31 3.14
N VAL A 26 -3.49 -17.62 3.33
CA VAL A 26 -4.05 -18.33 4.48
C VAL A 26 -3.35 -17.92 5.78
N ALA A 27 -2.02 -17.80 5.78
CA ALA A 27 -1.25 -17.41 6.97
C ALA A 27 -1.61 -16.00 7.43
N GLU A 28 -1.76 -15.05 6.50
CA GLU A 28 -2.16 -13.68 6.79
C GLU A 28 -3.62 -13.59 7.25
N ALA A 29 -4.54 -14.32 6.60
CA ALA A 29 -5.93 -14.40 7.06
C ALA A 29 -5.99 -14.96 8.49
N ALA A 30 -5.18 -15.97 8.81
CA ALA A 30 -5.10 -16.54 10.15
C ALA A 30 -4.51 -15.54 11.17
N ALA A 31 -3.48 -14.77 10.80
CA ALA A 31 -2.92 -13.72 11.65
C ALA A 31 -3.96 -12.64 11.95
N HIS A 32 -4.66 -12.15 10.92
CA HIS A 32 -5.73 -11.18 11.08
C HIS A 32 -6.85 -11.66 12.00
N LEU A 33 -7.31 -12.92 11.87
CA LEU A 33 -8.36 -13.46 12.73
C LEU A 33 -7.93 -13.58 14.19
N ARG A 34 -6.66 -13.93 14.44
CA ARG A 34 -6.10 -13.97 15.80
C ARG A 34 -6.04 -12.59 16.42
N ASP A 35 -5.59 -11.59 15.66
CA ASP A 35 -5.39 -10.23 16.16
C ASP A 35 -6.72 -9.48 16.33
N SER A 36 -7.68 -9.70 15.43
CA SER A 36 -8.99 -9.04 15.45
C SER A 36 -10.00 -9.69 16.39
N GLY A 37 -9.89 -11.00 16.63
CA GLY A 37 -10.89 -11.80 17.34
C GLY A 37 -12.21 -11.97 16.57
N GLU A 38 -12.27 -11.60 15.29
CA GLU A 38 -13.48 -11.67 14.48
C GLU A 38 -13.78 -13.09 13.98
N SER A 39 -15.05 -13.33 13.64
CA SER A 39 -15.40 -14.54 12.90
C SER A 39 -14.91 -14.43 11.45
N PRO A 40 -14.46 -15.54 10.81
CA PRO A 40 -13.98 -15.52 9.43
C PRO A 40 -14.99 -14.94 8.43
N LEU A 41 -16.28 -15.26 8.60
CA LEU A 41 -17.34 -14.75 7.73
C LEU A 41 -17.54 -13.24 7.87
N ALA A 42 -17.34 -12.67 9.06
CA ALA A 42 -17.44 -11.23 9.25
C ALA A 42 -16.25 -10.48 8.66
N ALA A 43 -15.04 -11.05 8.79
CA ALA A 43 -13.81 -10.42 8.35
C ALA A 43 -13.56 -10.55 6.83
N PHE A 44 -13.93 -11.69 6.23
CA PHE A 44 -13.58 -12.03 4.84
C PHE A 44 -14.78 -12.48 3.99
N GLY A 45 -15.94 -12.72 4.60
CA GLY A 45 -17.07 -13.35 3.90
C GLY A 45 -16.88 -14.85 3.64
N PRO A 46 -17.70 -15.42 2.75
CA PRO A 46 -17.57 -16.81 2.32
C PRO A 46 -16.20 -17.08 1.66
N PRO A 47 -15.55 -18.23 1.94
CA PRO A 47 -14.19 -18.51 1.46
C PRO A 47 -14.10 -18.60 -0.07
N ASP A 48 -15.14 -19.08 -0.75
CA ASP A 48 -15.25 -19.14 -2.21
C ASP A 48 -15.26 -17.74 -2.83
N THR A 49 -16.06 -16.83 -2.27
CA THR A 49 -16.21 -15.46 -2.76
C THR A 49 -14.90 -14.69 -2.58
N TYR A 50 -14.27 -14.84 -1.41
CA TYR A 50 -12.99 -14.21 -1.13
C TYR A 50 -11.86 -14.79 -1.99
N ALA A 51 -11.79 -16.12 -2.17
CA ALA A 51 -10.81 -16.74 -3.04
C ALA A 51 -10.94 -16.31 -4.51
N ALA A 52 -12.17 -16.21 -5.02
CA ALA A 52 -12.43 -15.72 -6.37
C ALA A 52 -11.94 -14.26 -6.54
N ALA A 53 -12.17 -13.40 -5.55
CA ALA A 53 -11.72 -12.02 -5.58
C ALA A 53 -10.19 -11.89 -5.51
N VAL A 54 -9.52 -12.69 -4.66
CA VAL A 54 -8.06 -12.78 -4.62
C VAL A 54 -7.52 -13.24 -5.97
N ALA A 55 -8.09 -14.31 -6.53
CA ALA A 55 -7.66 -14.87 -7.80
C ALA A 55 -7.80 -13.91 -8.98
N ALA A 56 -8.92 -13.19 -9.06
CA ALA A 56 -9.14 -12.18 -10.08
C ALA A 56 -8.11 -11.04 -10.03
N SER A 57 -7.53 -10.80 -8.86
CA SER A 57 -6.59 -9.71 -8.61
C SER A 57 -5.12 -10.09 -8.78
N VAL A 58 -4.80 -11.38 -8.85
CA VAL A 58 -3.42 -11.89 -8.96
C VAL A 58 -3.03 -12.05 -10.43
N GLY A 59 -1.88 -11.50 -10.83
CA GLY A 59 -1.28 -11.78 -12.14
C GLY A 59 -1.65 -10.80 -13.28
N GLY A 60 -2.36 -9.72 -13.00
CA GLY A 60 -2.65 -8.66 -13.96
C GLY A 60 -3.74 -7.71 -13.49
N PRO A 61 -4.00 -6.60 -14.20
CA PRO A 61 -5.09 -5.70 -13.86
C PRO A 61 -6.43 -6.42 -13.97
N THR A 62 -7.15 -6.53 -12.85
CA THR A 62 -8.54 -6.98 -12.83
C THR A 62 -9.36 -6.06 -13.74
N PRO A 63 -10.27 -6.56 -14.58
CA PRO A 63 -11.21 -5.71 -15.30
C PRO A 63 -11.94 -4.83 -14.28
N ALA A 64 -11.80 -3.51 -14.42
CA ALA A 64 -12.47 -2.58 -13.54
C ALA A 64 -13.99 -2.86 -13.56
N PRO A 65 -14.70 -2.75 -12.42
CA PRO A 65 -16.14 -2.95 -12.40
C PRO A 65 -16.81 -2.05 -13.46
N PRO A 66 -17.88 -2.54 -14.12
CA PRO A 66 -18.49 -1.83 -15.25
C PRO A 66 -18.89 -0.41 -14.83
N GLY A 67 -18.33 0.58 -15.53
CA GLY A 67 -18.54 2.02 -15.27
C GLY A 67 -17.31 2.79 -14.76
N ARG A 68 -16.21 2.11 -14.40
CA ARG A 68 -14.98 2.78 -13.92
C ARG A 68 -14.03 3.10 -15.08
N VAL A 69 -13.77 4.39 -15.31
CA VAL A 69 -12.83 4.87 -16.34
C VAL A 69 -11.41 4.77 -15.82
N VAL A 70 -10.64 3.81 -16.34
CA VAL A 70 -9.21 3.68 -16.02
C VAL A 70 -8.42 4.68 -16.88
N GLY A 71 -7.61 5.53 -16.23
CA GLY A 71 -6.85 6.57 -16.91
C GLY A 71 -5.50 6.10 -17.48
N PRO A 72 -4.58 7.02 -17.85
CA PRO A 72 -3.29 6.66 -18.43
C PRO A 72 -2.38 5.93 -17.43
N VAL A 73 -1.35 5.24 -17.93
CA VAL A 73 -0.31 4.61 -17.11
C VAL A 73 0.52 5.68 -16.40
N ARG A 74 0.47 5.70 -15.06
CA ARG A 74 1.21 6.64 -14.21
C ARG A 74 2.49 6.03 -13.63
N LEU A 75 2.51 4.73 -13.37
CA LEU A 75 3.69 3.99 -12.94
C LEU A 75 3.90 2.77 -13.83
N ALA A 76 5.11 2.63 -14.36
CA ALA A 76 5.55 1.42 -15.07
C ALA A 76 6.91 0.97 -14.54
N VAL A 77 6.93 -0.22 -13.96
CA VAL A 77 8.10 -0.93 -13.45
C VAL A 77 8.35 -2.10 -14.41
N ARG A 78 9.56 -2.18 -14.95
CA ARG A 78 9.93 -3.19 -15.96
C ARG A 78 11.22 -3.91 -15.61
N GLY A 79 11.16 -5.23 -15.45
CA GLY A 79 12.28 -6.15 -15.25
C GLY A 79 13.18 -5.78 -14.07
N ILE A 80 12.59 -5.27 -12.97
CA ILE A 80 13.38 -4.80 -11.83
C ILE A 80 14.04 -5.98 -11.14
N THR A 81 15.37 -5.94 -11.13
CA THR A 81 16.21 -6.87 -10.36
C THR A 81 17.02 -6.09 -9.34
N LYS A 82 17.05 -6.59 -8.10
CA LYS A 82 17.88 -6.05 -7.03
C LYS A 82 18.54 -7.14 -6.21
N ARG A 83 19.85 -7.01 -6.03
CA ARG A 83 20.70 -7.89 -5.25
C ARG A 83 21.41 -7.07 -4.17
N TYR A 84 21.45 -7.62 -2.96
CA TYR A 84 22.31 -7.13 -1.89
C TYR A 84 23.34 -8.21 -1.58
N ARG A 85 24.60 -7.92 -1.90
CA ARG A 85 25.69 -8.90 -1.82
C ARG A 85 25.33 -10.18 -2.60
N ARG A 86 25.20 -11.32 -1.91
CA ARG A 86 24.86 -12.62 -2.51
C ARG A 86 23.35 -12.90 -2.61
N ARG A 87 22.50 -12.07 -1.99
CA ARG A 87 21.05 -12.30 -1.94
C ARG A 87 20.34 -11.49 -3.01
N THR A 88 19.64 -12.17 -3.92
CA THR A 88 18.64 -11.53 -4.79
C THR A 88 17.39 -11.26 -3.96
N VAL A 89 16.96 -9.99 -3.92
CA VAL A 89 15.77 -9.54 -3.18
C VAL A 89 14.62 -9.25 -4.14
N LEU A 90 14.91 -8.80 -5.36
CA LEU A 90 13.93 -8.68 -6.44
C LEU A 90 14.51 -9.35 -7.69
N ALA A 91 13.71 -10.13 -8.40
CA ALA A 91 14.10 -10.82 -9.62
C ALA A 91 13.03 -10.56 -10.69
N ASP A 92 13.42 -9.84 -11.75
CA ASP A 92 12.59 -9.58 -12.94
C ASP A 92 11.16 -9.10 -12.65
N VAL A 93 11.03 -8.12 -11.74
CA VAL A 93 9.71 -7.65 -11.27
C VAL A 93 9.12 -6.62 -12.24
N ASP A 94 7.90 -6.90 -12.69
CA ASP A 94 7.05 -6.01 -13.48
C ASP A 94 5.85 -5.52 -12.66
N LEU A 95 5.49 -4.24 -12.83
CA LEU A 95 4.26 -3.66 -12.28
C LEU A 95 3.82 -2.48 -13.14
N THR A 96 2.54 -2.41 -13.47
CA THR A 96 1.96 -1.25 -14.15
C THR A 96 0.74 -0.79 -13.38
N VAL A 97 0.69 0.51 -13.07
CA VAL A 97 -0.44 1.12 -12.35
C VAL A 97 -0.89 2.36 -13.10
N ARG A 98 -2.18 2.43 -13.40
CA ARG A 98 -2.84 3.53 -14.10
C ARG A 98 -3.48 4.50 -13.13
N ALA A 99 -3.77 5.69 -13.66
CA ALA A 99 -4.55 6.69 -12.95
C ALA A 99 -5.88 6.08 -12.52
N GLY A 100 -6.12 6.14 -11.21
CA GLY A 100 -7.29 5.56 -10.57
C GLY A 100 -7.24 4.05 -10.39
N GLU A 101 -6.06 3.41 -10.37
CA GLU A 101 -5.87 2.02 -9.92
C GLU A 101 -5.15 1.97 -8.56
N VAL A 102 -5.45 0.94 -7.77
CA VAL A 102 -4.70 0.55 -6.58
C VAL A 102 -4.03 -0.80 -6.84
N ALA A 103 -2.71 -0.85 -6.76
CA ALA A 103 -1.95 -2.10 -6.75
C ALA A 103 -1.51 -2.43 -5.31
N ALA A 104 -1.82 -3.64 -4.85
CA ALA A 104 -1.24 -4.19 -3.63
C ALA A 104 0.07 -4.92 -3.93
N VAL A 105 1.09 -4.69 -3.12
CA VAL A 105 2.34 -5.47 -3.13
C VAL A 105 2.36 -6.31 -1.86
N ILE A 106 2.37 -7.62 -2.01
CA ILE A 106 2.27 -8.58 -0.91
C ILE A 106 3.49 -9.51 -0.88
N GLY A 107 3.59 -10.30 0.19
CA GLY A 107 4.57 -11.35 0.34
C GLY A 107 5.29 -11.33 1.68
N ALA A 108 6.05 -12.40 1.96
CA ALA A 108 6.68 -12.60 3.26
C ALA A 108 7.63 -11.47 3.70
N ASN A 109 7.92 -11.38 5.00
CA ASN A 109 8.93 -10.47 5.53
C ASN A 109 10.29 -10.69 4.85
N GLY A 110 10.89 -9.60 4.35
CA GLY A 110 12.12 -9.66 3.58
C GLY A 110 11.99 -10.14 2.13
N SER A 111 10.78 -10.24 1.57
CA SER A 111 10.55 -10.53 0.15
C SER A 111 10.95 -9.38 -0.79
N GLY A 112 11.21 -8.19 -0.25
CA GLY A 112 11.66 -7.03 -1.04
C GLY A 112 10.60 -5.95 -1.28
N LYS A 113 9.42 -6.03 -0.68
CA LYS A 113 8.32 -5.03 -0.82
C LYS A 113 8.80 -3.58 -0.63
N SER A 114 9.39 -3.28 0.52
CA SER A 114 9.93 -1.94 0.80
C SER A 114 11.12 -1.59 -0.10
N THR A 115 11.90 -2.58 -0.55
CA THR A 115 12.97 -2.34 -1.55
C THR A 115 12.39 -1.92 -2.90
N LEU A 116 11.31 -2.57 -3.35
CA LEU A 116 10.60 -2.21 -4.58
C LEU A 116 10.05 -0.78 -4.48
N LEU A 117 9.36 -0.43 -3.40
CA LEU A 117 8.83 0.93 -3.22
C LEU A 117 9.92 1.98 -3.16
N ARG A 118 11.04 1.72 -2.48
CA ARG A 118 12.19 2.63 -2.46
C ARG A 118 12.81 2.79 -3.86
N ILE A 119 12.85 1.74 -4.67
CA ILE A 119 13.28 1.83 -6.08
C ILE A 119 12.30 2.69 -6.88
N CYS A 120 10.99 2.46 -6.73
CA CYS A 120 9.96 3.28 -7.37
C CYS A 120 10.05 4.75 -6.95
N ALA A 121 10.37 5.01 -5.67
CA ALA A 121 10.52 6.36 -5.13
C ALA A 121 11.85 7.04 -5.51
N GLY A 122 12.75 6.36 -6.24
CA GLY A 122 14.07 6.88 -6.57
C GLY A 122 15.06 6.93 -5.40
N LEU A 123 14.71 6.32 -4.26
CA LEU A 123 15.54 6.26 -3.04
C LEU A 123 16.53 5.08 -3.04
N ALA A 124 16.39 4.17 -4.00
CA ALA A 124 17.31 3.07 -4.24
C ALA A 124 17.45 2.83 -5.74
N ARG A 125 18.66 2.49 -6.19
CA ARG A 125 18.92 2.17 -7.60
C ARG A 125 18.71 0.67 -7.87
N PRO A 126 17.95 0.27 -8.90
CA PRO A 126 17.88 -1.13 -9.31
C PRO A 126 19.18 -1.57 -9.97
N ASP A 127 19.47 -2.88 -9.97
CA ASP A 127 20.66 -3.41 -10.66
C ASP A 127 20.35 -3.70 -12.14
N ARG A 128 19.09 -4.05 -12.47
CA ARG A 128 18.56 -4.15 -13.83
C ARG A 128 17.11 -3.64 -13.86
N GLY A 129 16.63 -3.33 -15.06
CA GLY A 129 15.27 -2.86 -15.29
C GLY A 129 15.12 -1.34 -15.18
N THR A 130 13.89 -0.86 -15.32
CA THR A 130 13.56 0.57 -15.35
C THR A 130 12.27 0.88 -14.60
N VAL A 131 12.23 2.06 -13.98
CA VAL A 131 11.00 2.66 -13.44
C VAL A 131 10.69 3.91 -14.23
N ARG A 132 9.44 4.03 -14.70
CA ARG A 132 8.89 5.25 -15.31
C ARG A 132 7.71 5.73 -14.47
N ILE A 133 7.77 6.99 -14.05
CA ILE A 133 6.67 7.71 -13.38
C ILE A 133 6.24 8.86 -14.29
N ASP A 134 4.93 8.98 -14.50
CA ASP A 134 4.31 10.11 -15.15
C ASP A 134 3.50 10.92 -14.11
N GLY A 135 3.87 12.18 -13.92
CA GLY A 135 3.28 13.06 -12.92
C GLY A 135 4.04 13.13 -11.59
N ARG A 136 3.38 13.71 -10.58
CA ARG A 136 3.96 13.95 -9.24
C ARG A 136 3.88 12.72 -8.36
N LEU A 137 4.96 12.44 -7.64
CA LEU A 137 5.06 11.30 -6.72
C LEU A 137 4.86 11.72 -5.26
N GLY A 138 4.00 11.00 -4.55
CA GLY A 138 3.94 10.95 -3.08
C GLY A 138 4.51 9.63 -2.57
N TYR A 139 5.25 9.67 -1.46
CA TYR A 139 5.74 8.46 -0.80
C TYR A 139 5.51 8.54 0.71
N CYS A 140 4.81 7.55 1.24
CA CYS A 140 4.65 7.31 2.67
C CYS A 140 5.52 6.10 3.04
N PRO A 141 6.65 6.29 3.74
CA PRO A 141 7.47 5.19 4.20
C PRO A 141 6.81 4.45 5.37
N GLN A 142 7.23 3.19 5.58
CA GLN A 142 6.85 2.38 6.74
C GLN A 142 7.37 3.03 8.03
N ASP A 143 8.69 3.26 8.06
CA ASP A 143 9.38 3.91 9.17
C ASP A 143 10.01 5.24 8.72
N GLY A 144 9.94 6.26 9.58
CA GLY A 144 10.57 7.56 9.33
C GLY A 144 9.66 8.54 8.60
N GLY A 145 10.23 9.45 7.81
CA GLY A 145 9.48 10.47 7.05
C GLY A 145 9.16 11.77 7.80
N VAL A 146 9.21 11.74 9.13
CA VAL A 146 8.98 12.91 10.00
C VAL A 146 10.20 13.21 10.87
N SER A 147 10.41 14.49 11.14
CA SER A 147 11.37 14.99 12.12
C SER A 147 10.73 15.08 13.50
N ASP A 148 11.38 14.49 14.50
CA ASP A 148 10.95 14.51 15.91
C ASP A 148 10.82 15.91 16.51
N PHE A 149 11.51 16.89 15.92
CA PHE A 149 11.63 18.25 16.44
C PHE A 149 10.69 19.26 15.78
N LEU A 150 9.85 18.81 14.84
CA LEU A 150 8.89 19.66 14.17
C LEU A 150 7.46 19.31 14.58
N THR A 151 6.61 20.32 14.64
CA THR A 151 5.16 20.19 14.75
C THR A 151 4.56 19.73 13.42
N ALA A 152 3.31 19.27 13.42
CA ALA A 152 2.61 18.88 12.18
C ALA A 152 2.54 20.04 11.17
N ASP A 153 2.25 21.26 11.64
CA ASP A 153 2.22 22.46 10.81
C ASP A 153 3.56 22.76 10.14
N GLU A 154 4.66 22.63 10.88
CA GLU A 154 6.00 22.86 10.34
C GLU A 154 6.36 21.81 9.29
N HIS A 155 5.96 20.55 9.48
CA HIS A 155 6.09 19.53 8.44
C HIS A 155 5.28 19.88 7.20
N PHE A 156 4.02 20.30 7.36
CA PHE A 156 3.17 20.67 6.23
C PHE A 156 3.81 21.79 5.42
N VAL A 157 4.31 22.83 6.09
CA VAL A 157 5.00 23.94 5.43
C VAL A 157 6.29 23.50 4.75
N LEU A 158 7.13 22.70 5.43
CA LEU A 158 8.41 22.25 4.89
C LEU A 158 8.24 21.38 3.65
N ILE A 159 7.40 20.35 3.73
CA ILE A 159 7.14 19.45 2.61
C ILE A 159 6.35 20.16 1.51
N GLY A 160 5.36 20.98 1.89
CA GLY A 160 4.56 21.77 0.96
C GLY A 160 5.40 22.74 0.12
N ALA A 161 6.41 23.38 0.71
CA ALA A 161 7.34 24.23 -0.03
C ALA A 161 8.08 23.46 -1.13
N GLY A 162 8.53 22.24 -0.84
CA GLY A 162 9.12 21.34 -1.85
C GLY A 162 8.14 20.87 -2.94
N ARG A 163 6.83 21.11 -2.74
CA ARG A 163 5.76 20.85 -3.72
C ARG A 163 5.26 22.12 -4.40
N GLY A 164 5.90 23.27 -4.17
CA GLY A 164 5.50 24.56 -4.76
C GLY A 164 4.27 25.19 -4.10
N LEU A 165 3.92 24.79 -2.87
CA LEU A 165 2.84 25.40 -2.10
C LEU A 165 3.36 26.54 -1.23
N ASP A 166 2.61 27.64 -1.16
CA ASP A 166 2.85 28.66 -0.14
C ASP A 166 2.51 28.14 1.27
N ARG A 167 2.98 28.85 2.30
CA ARG A 167 2.81 28.46 3.71
C ARG A 167 1.34 28.21 4.08
N SER A 168 0.44 29.06 3.62
CA SER A 168 -0.98 29.02 3.98
C SER A 168 -1.68 27.87 3.26
N ALA A 169 -1.39 27.68 1.97
CA ALA A 169 -1.89 26.56 1.17
C ALA A 169 -1.39 25.22 1.72
N ALA A 170 -0.10 25.13 2.09
CA ALA A 170 0.50 23.94 2.66
C ALA A 170 -0.16 23.53 3.99
N ARG A 171 -0.37 24.48 4.91
CA ARG A 171 -1.08 24.21 6.18
C ARG A 171 -2.52 23.77 5.95
N ARG A 172 -3.27 24.49 5.11
CA ARG A 172 -4.67 24.12 4.78
C ARG A 172 -4.75 22.71 4.18
N ALA A 173 -3.87 22.39 3.23
CA ALA A 173 -3.84 21.08 2.60
C ALA A 173 -3.48 19.99 3.61
N GLY A 174 -2.45 20.20 4.43
CA GLY A 174 -2.00 19.24 5.44
C GLY A 174 -3.05 18.98 6.52
N LEU A 175 -3.67 20.03 7.06
CA LEU A 175 -4.78 19.90 8.01
C LEU A 175 -5.98 19.17 7.39
N GLY A 176 -6.30 19.47 6.13
CA GLY A 176 -7.36 18.76 5.41
C GLY A 176 -7.08 17.27 5.26
N GLN A 177 -5.84 16.86 4.99
CA GLN A 177 -5.47 15.44 4.96
C GLN A 177 -5.50 14.80 6.35
N ALA A 178 -5.02 15.49 7.38
CA ALA A 178 -5.05 14.99 8.75
C ALA A 178 -6.49 14.76 9.22
N THR A 179 -7.39 15.71 8.98
CA THR A 179 -8.83 15.58 9.32
C THR A 179 -9.48 14.42 8.56
N ALA A 180 -9.10 14.20 7.31
CA ALA A 180 -9.62 13.08 6.53
C ALA A 180 -9.17 11.69 7.04
N LEU A 181 -8.14 11.64 7.89
CA LEU A 181 -7.66 10.45 8.60
C LEU A 181 -8.12 10.41 10.06
N ASP A 182 -9.18 11.16 10.41
CA ASP A 182 -9.68 11.35 11.77
C ASP A 182 -8.58 11.76 12.76
N TRP A 183 -7.83 12.79 12.38
CA TRP A 183 -6.81 13.39 13.23
C TRP A 183 -6.85 14.92 13.17
N ALA A 184 -6.97 15.53 14.34
CA ALA A 184 -6.84 16.98 14.53
C ALA A 184 -5.50 17.29 15.21
N PRO A 185 -4.48 17.78 14.48
CA PRO A 185 -3.19 18.13 15.07
C PRO A 185 -3.33 19.25 16.10
N LYS A 186 -2.78 19.04 17.30
CA LYS A 186 -2.75 20.07 18.35
C LYS A 186 -1.60 21.06 18.09
N PRO A 187 -1.83 22.38 18.12
CA PRO A 187 -0.76 23.36 17.97
C PRO A 187 0.37 23.17 18.98
N GLY A 188 1.62 23.35 18.53
CA GLY A 188 2.80 23.26 19.39
C GLY A 188 3.23 21.84 19.80
N VAL A 189 2.47 20.80 19.45
CA VAL A 189 2.85 19.41 19.74
C VAL A 189 3.85 18.92 18.70
N LEU A 190 5.03 18.54 19.19
CA LEU A 190 6.13 17.99 18.38
C LEU A 190 5.87 16.54 17.99
N ALA A 191 6.36 16.13 16.82
CA ALA A 191 6.15 14.78 16.29
C ALA A 191 6.63 13.67 17.25
N ARG A 192 7.69 13.91 18.04
CA ARG A 192 8.16 12.96 19.06
C ARG A 192 7.14 12.61 20.15
N HIS A 193 6.15 13.47 20.39
CA HIS A 193 5.11 13.24 21.39
C HIS A 193 3.84 12.63 20.79
N LEU A 194 3.82 12.35 19.48
CA LEU A 194 2.72 11.67 18.82
C LEU A 194 2.81 10.16 19.07
N SER A 195 1.67 9.49 19.20
CA SER A 195 1.62 8.02 19.17
C SER A 195 2.11 7.51 17.82
N GLY A 196 2.54 6.24 17.75
CA GLY A 196 2.97 5.61 16.49
C GLY A 196 1.93 5.76 15.37
N GLY A 197 0.66 5.43 15.65
CA GLY A 197 -0.43 5.65 14.71
C GLY A 197 -0.62 7.11 14.32
N THR A 198 -0.55 8.06 15.27
CA THR A 198 -0.70 9.49 14.92
C THR A 198 0.46 9.99 14.05
N ARG A 199 1.68 9.50 14.32
CA ARG A 199 2.85 9.78 13.48
C ARG A 199 2.67 9.22 12.07
N GLN A 200 2.05 8.06 11.95
CA GLN A 200 1.79 7.47 10.65
C GLN A 200 0.67 8.22 9.88
N LYS A 201 -0.36 8.73 10.58
CA LYS A 201 -1.34 9.68 10.00
C LYS A 201 -0.66 10.95 9.48
N LEU A 202 0.37 11.44 10.18
CA LEU A 202 1.21 12.55 9.70
C LEU A 202 1.97 12.18 8.42
N ASN A 203 2.67 11.04 8.39
CA ASN A 203 3.36 10.56 7.17
C ASN A 203 2.42 10.48 5.96
N LEU A 204 1.23 9.90 6.14
CA LEU A 204 0.21 9.82 5.09
C LEU A 204 -0.24 11.20 4.60
N SER A 205 -0.48 12.12 5.54
CA SER A 205 -0.86 13.49 5.22
C SER A 205 0.21 14.19 4.39
N LEU A 206 1.49 14.00 4.74
CA LEU A 206 2.63 14.56 4.02
C LEU A 206 2.80 13.96 2.63
N ALA A 207 2.65 12.65 2.49
CA ALA A 207 2.77 11.97 1.19
C ALA A 207 1.75 12.49 0.17
N ARG A 208 0.56 12.92 0.62
CA ARG A 208 -0.51 13.45 -0.22
C ARG A 208 -0.40 14.95 -0.53
N LEU A 209 0.51 15.69 0.11
CA LEU A 209 0.70 17.12 -0.16
C LEU A 209 1.08 17.38 -1.63
N GLY A 210 0.52 18.45 -2.20
CA GLY A 210 0.75 18.82 -3.60
C GLY A 210 0.02 17.93 -4.61
N THR A 211 -0.97 17.15 -4.15
CA THR A 211 -1.86 16.32 -5.00
C THR A 211 -1.07 15.45 -5.99
N PRO A 212 -0.31 14.45 -5.50
CA PRO A 212 0.43 13.54 -6.37
C PRO A 212 -0.50 12.75 -7.31
N ASP A 213 0.04 12.41 -8.48
CA ASP A 213 -0.57 11.52 -9.47
C ASP A 213 -0.27 10.05 -9.15
N VAL A 214 0.87 9.79 -8.50
CA VAL A 214 1.29 8.46 -8.00
C VAL A 214 1.54 8.52 -6.51
N LEU A 215 0.94 7.60 -5.75
CA LEU A 215 1.15 7.48 -4.31
C LEU A 215 1.71 6.09 -3.97
N LEU A 216 2.89 6.07 -3.35
CA LEU A 216 3.51 4.85 -2.85
C LEU A 216 3.34 4.80 -1.32
N LEU A 217 2.79 3.71 -0.81
CA LEU A 217 2.43 3.54 0.59
C LEU A 217 3.07 2.26 1.12
N ASP A 218 4.11 2.39 1.94
CA ASP A 218 4.86 1.26 2.49
C ASP A 218 4.31 0.95 3.89
N GLU A 219 3.45 -0.07 4.02
CA GLU A 219 2.79 -0.45 5.28
C GLU A 219 2.20 0.73 6.07
N PRO A 220 1.35 1.55 5.42
CA PRO A 220 1.01 2.89 5.89
C PRO A 220 0.11 2.94 7.13
N TYR A 221 -0.29 1.79 7.66
CA TYR A 221 -1.26 1.65 8.75
C TYR A 221 -0.64 1.03 10.01
N GLN A 222 0.70 0.92 10.08
CA GLN A 222 1.36 0.44 11.29
C GLN A 222 1.00 1.33 12.50
N GLY A 223 0.58 0.68 13.60
CA GLY A 223 0.16 1.35 14.82
C GLY A 223 -1.25 1.94 14.78
N PHE A 224 -2.06 1.63 13.76
CA PHE A 224 -3.48 1.99 13.72
C PHE A 224 -4.33 1.01 14.53
N ASP A 225 -5.35 1.55 15.20
CA ASP A 225 -6.48 0.76 15.64
C ASP A 225 -7.37 0.35 14.45
N ARG A 226 -8.38 -0.49 14.69
CA ARG A 226 -9.29 -0.98 13.66
C ARG A 226 -10.05 0.14 12.94
N GLY A 227 -10.52 1.16 13.66
CA GLY A 227 -11.24 2.28 13.07
C GLY A 227 -10.34 3.07 12.13
N SER A 228 -9.16 3.46 12.63
CA SER A 228 -8.13 4.15 11.84
C SER A 228 -7.71 3.36 10.59
N TYR A 229 -7.66 2.03 10.66
CA TYR A 229 -7.38 1.15 9.52
C TYR A 229 -8.48 1.21 8.45
N LEU A 230 -9.75 1.19 8.85
CA LEU A 230 -10.88 1.31 7.92
C LEU A 230 -10.92 2.69 7.27
N ASP A 231 -10.70 3.75 8.06
CA ASP A 231 -10.64 5.14 7.55
C ASP A 231 -9.51 5.33 6.53
N PHE A 232 -8.37 4.69 6.76
CA PHE A 232 -7.28 4.65 5.80
C PHE A 232 -7.71 4.08 4.45
N TRP A 233 -8.36 2.91 4.44
CA TRP A 233 -8.80 2.29 3.19
C TRP A 233 -9.89 3.10 2.48
N HIS A 234 -10.83 3.67 3.24
CA HIS A 234 -11.80 4.63 2.70
C HIS A 234 -11.09 5.79 2.00
N GLN A 235 -10.02 6.29 2.60
CA GLN A 235 -9.25 7.38 2.04
C GLN A 235 -8.44 6.98 0.80
N VAL A 236 -7.87 5.77 0.78
CA VAL A 236 -7.22 5.18 -0.41
C VAL A 236 -8.20 5.10 -1.58
N TRP A 237 -9.41 4.58 -1.36
CA TRP A 237 -10.42 4.49 -2.42
C TRP A 237 -10.87 5.86 -2.91
N ARG A 238 -11.03 6.84 -2.00
CA ARG A 238 -11.32 8.23 -2.41
C ARG A 238 -10.21 8.82 -3.28
N TRP A 239 -8.93 8.57 -2.97
CA TRP A 239 -7.82 9.07 -3.78
C TRP A 239 -7.74 8.38 -5.15
N ARG A 240 -7.98 7.07 -5.18
CA ARG A 240 -8.10 6.25 -6.38
C ARG A 240 -9.24 6.74 -7.27
N ASP A 241 -10.43 6.94 -6.72
CA ASP A 241 -11.60 7.40 -7.48
C ASP A 241 -11.42 8.86 -7.96
N GLY A 242 -10.56 9.63 -7.29
CA GLY A 242 -10.06 10.92 -7.75
C GLY A 242 -8.95 10.85 -8.82
N GLY A 243 -8.62 9.67 -9.34
CA GLY A 243 -7.64 9.46 -10.42
C GLY A 243 -6.19 9.24 -9.99
N THR A 244 -5.91 9.09 -8.69
CA THR A 244 -4.53 8.81 -8.22
C THR A 244 -4.18 7.35 -8.50
N ALA A 245 -2.99 7.07 -9.04
CA ALA A 245 -2.42 5.73 -9.11
C ALA A 245 -1.76 5.39 -7.77
N ILE A 246 -2.11 4.28 -7.14
CA ILE A 246 -1.67 3.95 -5.78
C ILE A 246 -0.98 2.60 -5.76
N VAL A 247 0.18 2.51 -5.10
CA VAL A 247 0.81 1.24 -4.73
C VAL A 247 0.83 1.16 -3.23
N VAL A 248 0.26 0.10 -2.66
CA VAL A 248 0.26 -0.15 -1.22
C VAL A 248 0.96 -1.46 -0.91
N VAL A 249 1.99 -1.40 -0.08
CA VAL A 249 2.54 -2.59 0.56
C VAL A 249 1.64 -2.93 1.74
N THR A 250 1.12 -4.15 1.73
CA THR A 250 0.25 -4.63 2.78
C THR A 250 0.56 -6.10 3.08
N HIS A 251 0.48 -6.45 4.35
CA HIS A 251 0.47 -7.86 4.78
C HIS A 251 -0.97 -8.35 5.00
N LEU A 252 -1.95 -7.46 5.10
CA LEU A 252 -3.29 -7.81 5.55
C LEU A 252 -4.26 -7.78 4.38
N LEU A 253 -4.62 -8.98 3.94
CA LEU A 253 -5.24 -9.25 2.64
C LEU A 253 -6.76 -9.10 2.64
N ASN A 254 -7.38 -8.74 3.77
CA ASN A 254 -8.84 -8.68 3.94
C ASN A 254 -9.57 -7.62 3.10
N GLN A 255 -8.83 -6.83 2.30
CA GLN A 255 -9.37 -5.85 1.36
C GLN A 255 -8.83 -6.08 -0.07
N LEU A 256 -8.21 -7.23 -0.35
CA LEU A 256 -7.69 -7.53 -1.69
C LEU A 256 -8.80 -7.59 -2.75
N ASP A 257 -10.04 -7.87 -2.37
CA ASP A 257 -11.22 -7.76 -3.23
C ASP A 257 -11.46 -6.33 -3.77
N ARG A 258 -10.78 -5.33 -3.19
CA ARG A 258 -10.96 -3.91 -3.51
C ARG A 258 -9.71 -3.25 -4.10
N VAL A 259 -8.67 -4.03 -4.39
CA VAL A 259 -7.52 -3.58 -5.18
C VAL A 259 -7.65 -4.06 -6.62
N ASP A 260 -7.05 -3.31 -7.53
CA ASP A 260 -7.16 -3.57 -8.97
C ASP A 260 -6.07 -4.50 -9.47
N THR A 261 -4.98 -4.67 -8.72
CA THR A 261 -3.87 -5.57 -9.07
C THR A 261 -3.14 -6.01 -7.80
N VAL A 262 -2.72 -7.26 -7.74
CA VAL A 262 -1.88 -7.82 -6.68
C VAL A 262 -0.56 -8.29 -7.30
N LEU A 263 0.53 -7.70 -6.82
CA LEU A 263 1.88 -8.17 -7.07
C LEU A 263 2.36 -8.96 -5.86
N ASP A 264 2.47 -10.28 -6.02
CA ASP A 264 3.08 -11.14 -5.01
C ASP A 264 4.60 -11.24 -5.22
N LEU A 265 5.36 -10.89 -4.18
CA LEU A 265 6.82 -11.04 -4.15
C LEU A 265 7.28 -12.31 -3.40
N THR A 266 6.36 -13.18 -3.00
CA THR A 266 6.69 -14.45 -2.34
C THR A 266 7.32 -15.40 -3.37
N ARG A 267 8.65 -15.50 -3.30
CA ARG A 267 9.53 -16.41 -4.08
C ARG A 267 9.01 -16.78 -5.47
N ALA A 268 9.35 -15.96 -6.47
CA ALA A 268 9.78 -16.53 -7.74
C ALA A 268 11.09 -17.29 -7.45
N GLU A 269 11.01 -18.60 -7.15
CA GLU A 269 12.19 -19.45 -7.29
C GLU A 269 12.65 -19.28 -8.73
N ALA A 270 13.83 -18.67 -8.89
CA ALA A 270 14.53 -18.70 -10.16
C ALA A 270 14.64 -20.17 -10.54
N ALA A 271 13.94 -20.54 -11.61
CA ALA A 271 14.19 -21.79 -12.32
C ALA A 271 15.71 -21.92 -12.49
N ALA A 272 16.20 -23.10 -12.11
CA ALA A 272 17.60 -23.48 -12.00
C ALA A 272 18.47 -23.10 -13.21
#